data_AF-U4TK62-F1
#
_entry.id   AF-U4TK62-F1
#
_cell.length_a   1.000
_cell.length_b   1.000
_cell.length_c   1.000
_cell.angle_alpha   90.00
_cell.angle_beta   90.00
_cell.angle_gamma   90.00
#
_symmetry.space_group_name_H-M   'P 1'
#
loop_
_entity.id
_entity.type
_entity.pdbx_description
1 polymer ?
#
loop_
_entity_poly.entity_id
_entity_poly.type
_entity_poly.pdbx_seq_one_letter_code
_entity_poly.pdbx_strand_id
1 'polypeptide(L)'
;MADEKPTQAQQILHDIKIINNQTQNDDSVDAKLLIYINLAIKAINLYIGYSGDSVPPELTGVLTELAQGKYIKSGYEGAQSVSEEGLSFTWSANDLSPFIALLDKYQRNLTGDKQQGSVMSWS
;
A
#
# COMPACT_ATOMS: atom_id res chain seq x y z
N MET A 1 -31.07 0.52 -7.49
CA MET A 1 -29.83 1.15 -6.99
C MET A 1 -28.74 0.14 -7.25
N ALA A 2 -27.77 0.43 -8.11
CA ALA A 2 -26.67 -0.50 -8.34
C ALA A 2 -25.83 -0.52 -7.05
N ASP A 3 -25.69 -1.69 -6.43
CA ASP A 3 -24.67 -1.91 -5.41
C ASP A 3 -23.30 -1.74 -6.09
N GLU A 4 -22.78 -0.51 -6.10
CA GLU A 4 -21.41 -0.26 -6.51
C GLU A 4 -20.50 -1.00 -5.54
N LYS A 5 -19.76 -1.97 -6.08
CA LYS A 5 -18.77 -2.72 -5.30
C LYS A 5 -17.79 -1.71 -4.69
N PRO A 6 -17.45 -1.84 -3.40
CA PRO A 6 -16.50 -0.93 -2.77
C PRO A 6 -15.17 -0.98 -3.53
N THR A 7 -14.58 0.20 -3.71
CA THR A 7 -13.22 0.31 -4.25
C THR A 7 -12.23 -0.40 -3.32
N GLN A 8 -11.10 -0.86 -3.84
CA GLN A 8 -10.06 -1.48 -3.00
C GLN A 8 -9.65 -0.55 -1.85
N ALA A 9 -9.58 0.76 -2.09
CA ALA A 9 -9.27 1.74 -1.05
C ALA A 9 -10.31 1.76 0.09
N GLN A 10 -11.60 1.65 -0.22
CA GLN A 10 -12.66 1.58 0.79
C GLN A 10 -12.61 0.26 1.58
N GLN A 11 -12.24 -0.84 0.93
CA GLN A 11 -12.07 -2.12 1.61
C GLN A 11 -10.88 -2.08 2.58
N ILE A 12 -9.74 -1.53 2.16
CA ILE A 12 -8.58 -1.35 3.04
C ILE A 12 -8.89 -0.40 4.20
N LEU A 13 -9.63 0.68 3.96
CA LEU A 13 -10.08 1.60 5.02
C LEU A 13 -10.87 0.84 6.08
N HIS A 14 -11.84 0.01 5.66
CA HIS A 14 -12.64 -0.79 6.56
C HIS A 14 -11.79 -1.79 7.37
N ASP A 15 -10.84 -2.48 6.73
CA ASP A 15 -9.96 -3.43 7.40
C ASP A 15 -9.07 -2.74 8.45
N ILE A 16 -8.51 -1.56 8.13
CA ILE A 16 -7.70 -0.77 9.07
C ILE A 16 -8.52 -0.31 10.27
N LYS A 17 -9.79 0.08 10.07
CA LYS A 17 -10.69 0.47 11.17
C LYS A 17 -10.97 -0.70 12.11
N ILE A 18 -11.20 -1.90 11.56
CA ILE A 18 -11.36 -3.13 12.35
C ILE A 18 -10.10 -3.41 13.16
N ILE A 19 -8.93 -3.39 12.53
CA ILE A 19 -7.65 -3.70 13.20
C ILE A 19 -7.37 -2.74 14.36
N ASN A 20 -7.70 -1.45 14.21
CA ASN A 20 -7.49 -0.44 15.24
C ASN A 20 -8.63 -0.32 16.26
N ASN A 21 -9.62 -1.23 16.24
CA ASN A 21 -10.83 -1.16 17.07
C ASN A 21 -11.58 0.19 16.97
N GLN A 22 -11.48 0.87 15.83
CA GLN A 22 -12.17 2.13 15.58
C GLN A 22 -13.56 1.85 15.02
N THR A 23 -14.52 1.71 15.94
CA THR A 23 -15.93 1.46 15.62
C THR A 23 -16.73 2.74 15.41
N GLN A 24 -16.17 3.90 15.76
CA GLN A 24 -16.80 5.20 15.52
C GLN A 24 -16.41 5.74 14.14
N ASN A 25 -17.40 6.22 13.39
CA ASN A 25 -17.16 6.97 12.17
C ASN A 25 -16.70 8.38 12.54
N ASP A 26 -15.43 8.65 12.28
CA ASP A 26 -14.87 9.99 12.28
C ASP A 26 -14.50 10.33 10.85
N ASP A 27 -15.33 11.16 10.20
CA ASP A 27 -15.19 11.51 8.78
C ASP A 27 -13.83 12.15 8.48
N SER A 28 -13.24 12.85 9.44
CA SER A 28 -11.91 13.48 9.31
C SER A 28 -10.79 12.44 9.36
N VAL A 29 -10.91 11.43 10.24
CA VAL A 29 -9.96 10.31 10.30
C VAL A 29 -10.07 9.44 9.06
N ASP A 30 -11.30 9.13 8.62
CA ASP A 30 -11.57 8.32 7.45
C ASP A 30 -11.02 8.99 6.18
N ALA A 31 -11.19 10.30 6.02
CA ALA A 31 -10.62 11.06 4.90
C ALA A 31 -9.08 11.01 4.88
N LYS A 32 -8.42 11.15 6.04
CA LYS A 32 -6.96 11.06 6.14
C LYS A 32 -6.45 9.66 5.84
N LEU A 33 -7.12 8.63 6.38
CA LEU A 33 -6.81 7.23 6.08
C LEU A 33 -6.92 6.93 4.58
N LEU A 34 -7.97 7.42 3.94
CA LEU A 34 -8.16 7.25 2.50
C LEU A 34 -7.04 7.92 1.68
N ILE A 35 -6.55 9.10 2.12
CA ILE A 35 -5.37 9.74 1.52
C ILE A 35 -4.13 8.85 1.66
N TYR A 36 -3.87 8.29 2.84
CA TYR A 36 -2.72 7.40 3.06
C TYR A 36 -2.78 6.13 2.20
N ILE A 37 -3.96 5.54 2.08
CA ILE A 37 -4.20 4.36 1.24
C ILE A 37 -3.93 4.70 -0.23
N ASN A 38 -4.45 5.84 -0.73
CA ASN A 38 -4.21 6.27 -2.11
C ASN A 38 -2.74 6.55 -2.39
N LEU A 39 -2.02 7.14 -1.44
CA LEU A 39 -0.58 7.33 -1.56
C LEU A 39 0.16 5.99 -1.59
N ALA A 40 -0.26 5.02 -0.75
CA ALA A 40 0.35 3.70 -0.69
C ALA A 40 0.14 2.92 -2.00
N ILE A 41 -1.07 2.99 -2.59
CA ILE A 41 -1.36 2.47 -3.93
C ILE A 41 -0.39 3.07 -4.95
N LYS A 42 -0.24 4.40 -4.98
CA LYS A 42 0.68 5.08 -5.90
C LYS A 42 2.13 4.64 -5.71
N ALA A 43 2.58 4.48 -4.46
CA ALA A 43 3.95 4.07 -4.17
C ALA A 43 4.24 2.63 -4.63
N ILE A 44 3.31 1.70 -4.34
CA ILE A 44 3.42 0.30 -4.78
C ILE A 44 3.38 0.23 -6.31
N ASN A 45 2.42 0.92 -6.94
CA ASN A 45 2.27 0.94 -8.40
C ASN A 45 3.48 1.54 -9.10
N LEU A 46 4.03 2.63 -8.58
CA LEU A 46 5.29 3.20 -9.07
C LEU A 46 6.43 2.18 -8.98
N TYR A 47 6.54 1.45 -7.87
CA TYR A 47 7.59 0.44 -7.68
C TYR A 47 7.47 -0.72 -8.68
N ILE A 48 6.27 -1.28 -8.83
CA ILE A 48 6.05 -2.44 -9.70
C ILE A 48 5.96 -2.07 -11.19
N GLY A 49 5.97 -0.78 -11.52
CA GLY A 49 5.84 -0.30 -12.90
C GLY A 49 4.40 -0.39 -13.43
N TYR A 50 3.40 -0.29 -12.56
CA TYR A 50 1.98 -0.33 -12.90
C TYR A 50 1.37 1.07 -12.85
N SER A 51 0.41 1.35 -13.73
CA SER A 51 -0.33 2.61 -13.78
C SER A 51 -1.82 2.34 -13.58
N GLY A 52 -2.25 2.27 -12.32
CA GLY A 52 -3.64 2.06 -11.95
C GLY A 52 -3.99 2.66 -10.59
N ASP A 53 -5.28 2.66 -10.28
CA ASP A 53 -5.84 3.16 -9.01
C ASP A 53 -6.05 2.04 -7.98
N SER A 54 -5.52 0.85 -8.27
CA SER A 54 -5.53 -0.33 -7.40
C SER A 54 -4.18 -1.03 -7.47
N VAL A 55 -3.89 -1.84 -6.45
CA VAL A 55 -2.76 -2.78 -6.46
C VAL A 55 -3.27 -4.20 -6.76
N PRO A 56 -2.42 -5.06 -7.35
CA PRO A 56 -2.70 -6.48 -7.52
C PRO A 56 -3.19 -7.14 -6.22
N PRO A 57 -4.14 -8.09 -6.27
CA PRO A 57 -4.68 -8.75 -5.08
C PRO A 57 -3.61 -9.34 -4.16
N GLU A 58 -2.53 -9.87 -4.74
CA GLU A 58 -1.38 -10.45 -4.04
C GLU A 58 -0.62 -9.44 -3.18
N LEU A 59 -0.73 -8.14 -3.51
CA LEU A 59 -0.09 -7.03 -2.80
C LEU A 59 -1.04 -6.31 -1.84
N THR A 60 -2.29 -6.77 -1.70
CA THR A 60 -3.29 -6.16 -0.81
C THR A 60 -2.80 -6.15 0.64
N GLY A 61 -2.15 -7.22 1.11
CA GLY A 61 -1.58 -7.26 2.46
C GLY A 61 -0.47 -6.21 2.68
N VAL A 62 0.40 -6.04 1.68
CA VAL A 62 1.44 -5.01 1.68
C VAL A 62 0.82 -3.61 1.73
N LEU A 63 -0.23 -3.37 0.94
CA LEU A 63 -0.98 -2.11 0.96
C LEU A 63 -1.58 -1.81 2.34
N THR A 64 -2.22 -2.81 2.97
CA THR A 64 -2.82 -2.66 4.30
C THR A 64 -1.77 -2.30 5.36
N GLU A 65 -0.68 -3.05 5.44
CA GLU A 65 0.39 -2.82 6.42
C GLU A 65 1.09 -1.48 6.21
N LEU A 66 1.34 -1.11 4.94
CA LEU A 66 1.93 0.17 4.58
C LEU A 66 1.02 1.32 5.05
N ALA A 67 -0.26 1.31 4.66
CA ALA A 67 -1.23 2.33 5.07
C ALA A 67 -1.40 2.41 6.60
N GLN A 68 -1.43 1.26 7.29
CA GLN A 68 -1.49 1.21 8.75
C GLN A 68 -0.25 1.86 9.40
N GLY A 69 0.95 1.62 8.84
CA GLY A 69 2.20 2.20 9.34
C GLY A 69 2.20 3.74 9.36
N LYS A 70 1.70 4.38 8.28
CA LYS A 70 1.56 5.85 8.26
C LYS A 70 0.49 6.34 9.21
N TYR A 71 -0.63 5.63 9.32
CA TYR A 71 -1.67 6.00 10.26
C TYR A 71 -1.13 6.04 11.69
N ILE A 72 -0.46 4.97 12.12
CA ILE A 72 0.18 4.88 13.44
C ILE A 72 1.20 6.00 13.63
N LYS A 73 2.10 6.21 12.65
CA LYS A 73 3.11 7.27 12.70
C LYS A 73 2.48 8.67 12.85
N SER A 74 1.41 8.96 12.11
CA SER A 74 0.69 10.24 12.21
C SER A 74 0.00 10.44 13.57
N GLY A 75 -0.46 9.35 14.20
CA GLY A 75 -0.97 9.38 15.57
C GLY A 75 0.11 9.69 16.60
N TYR A 76 1.34 9.21 16.40
CA TYR A 76 2.48 9.52 17.26
C TYR A 76 3.07 10.92 17.02
N GLU A 77 3.08 11.42 15.78
CA GLU A 77 3.47 12.81 15.45
C GLU A 77 2.53 13.84 16.10
N GLY A 78 1.27 13.48 16.35
CA GLY A 78 0.35 14.27 17.18
C GLY A 78 0.74 14.34 18.67
N ALA A 79 1.54 13.40 19.17
CA ALA A 79 2.01 13.35 20.57
C ALA A 79 3.42 13.96 20.77
N GLN A 80 4.25 13.99 19.73
CA GLN A 80 5.54 14.68 19.72
C GLN A 80 5.57 15.71 18.61
N SER A 81 5.13 16.93 18.94
CA SER A 81 5.38 18.17 18.19
C SER A 81 5.10 18.09 16.69
N VAL A 82 3.93 18.58 16.31
CA VAL A 82 3.67 19.13 14.97
C VAL A 82 4.72 20.21 14.70
N SER A 83 5.87 19.83 14.15
CA SER A 83 6.83 20.78 13.60
C SER A 83 6.28 21.16 12.23
N GLU A 84 5.74 22.38 12.22
CA GLU A 84 5.35 23.17 11.06
C GLU A 84 6.52 23.25 10.07
N GLU A 85 6.73 22.24 9.22
CA GLU A 85 7.46 22.37 7.94
C GLU A 85 7.44 21.03 7.22
N GLY A 86 6.50 20.89 6.28
CA GLY A 86 6.52 19.80 5.31
C GLY A 86 6.04 18.47 5.87
N LEU A 87 4.72 18.27 5.86
CA LEU A 87 4.19 16.95 5.55
C LEU A 87 4.83 16.52 4.24
N SER A 88 5.93 15.77 4.31
CA SER A 88 6.47 15.06 3.16
C SER A 88 5.47 13.94 2.89
N PHE A 89 4.38 14.29 2.20
CA PHE A 89 3.29 13.40 1.81
C PHE A 89 3.75 12.29 0.84
N THR A 90 5.02 12.34 0.42
CA THR A 90 5.66 11.30 -0.36
C THR A 90 6.08 10.13 0.52
N TRP A 91 5.74 8.93 0.08
CA TRP A 91 6.38 7.71 0.57
C TRP A 91 7.86 7.80 0.25
N SER A 92 8.69 7.73 1.29
CA SER A 92 10.14 7.65 1.11
C SER A 92 10.52 6.20 0.78
N ALA A 93 11.68 6.00 0.16
CA ALA A 93 12.23 4.65 -0.04
C ALA A 93 12.34 3.85 1.27
N ASN A 94 12.51 4.55 2.41
CA ASN A 94 12.58 3.95 3.73
C ASN A 94 11.24 3.32 4.18
N ASP A 95 10.11 3.90 3.78
CA ASP A 95 8.81 3.38 4.15
C ASP A 95 8.46 2.09 3.37
N LEU A 96 8.97 1.94 2.14
CA LEU A 96 8.80 0.72 1.32
C LEU A 96 9.80 -0.39 1.67
N SER A 97 10.90 -0.04 2.35
CA SER A 97 12.02 -0.95 2.67
C SER A 97 11.60 -2.32 3.24
N PRO A 98 10.68 -2.42 4.21
CA PRO A 98 10.27 -3.74 4.73
C PRO A 98 9.54 -4.61 3.69
N PHE A 99 8.99 -4.01 2.64
CA PHE A 99 8.18 -4.68 1.62
C PHE A 99 8.93 -4.93 0.31
N ILE A 100 10.14 -4.37 0.13
CA ILE A 100 10.95 -4.50 -1.09
C ILE A 100 11.07 -5.96 -1.54
N ALA A 101 11.39 -6.89 -0.63
CA ALA A 101 11.56 -8.31 -0.97
C ALA A 101 10.28 -8.96 -1.55
N LEU A 102 9.10 -8.54 -1.07
CA LEU A 102 7.81 -9.03 -1.56
C LEU A 102 7.46 -8.40 -2.92
N LEU A 103 7.71 -7.09 -3.06
CA LEU A 103 7.49 -6.37 -4.32
C LEU A 103 8.42 -6.90 -5.44
N ASP A 104 9.69 -7.16 -5.13
CA ASP A 104 10.64 -7.79 -6.05
C ASP A 104 10.24 -9.21 -6.43
N LYS A 105 9.72 -9.99 -5.47
CA LYS A 105 9.17 -11.33 -5.76
C LYS A 105 7.99 -11.22 -6.73
N TYR A 106 7.10 -10.25 -6.53
CA TYR A 106 5.98 -10.01 -7.43
C TYR A 106 6.44 -9.64 -8.84
N GLN A 107 7.37 -8.68 -8.99
CA GLN A 107 7.93 -8.32 -10.30
C GLN A 107 8.65 -9.46 -11.00
N ARG A 108 9.41 -10.29 -10.26
CA ARG A 108 10.05 -11.49 -10.81
C ARG A 108 9.03 -12.50 -11.34
N ASN A 109 7.94 -12.72 -10.61
CA ASN A 109 6.86 -13.60 -11.06
C ASN A 109 6.15 -13.05 -12.32
N LEU A 110 5.95 -11.73 -12.40
CA LEU A 110 5.38 -11.08 -13.60
C LEU A 110 6.27 -11.20 -14.83
N THR A 111 7.59 -11.13 -14.64
CA THR A 111 8.56 -11.14 -15.76
C THR A 111 8.74 -12.56 -16.33
N GLY A 112 8.30 -13.60 -15.60
CA GLY A 112 8.70 -14.98 -15.83
C GLY A 112 10.19 -15.12 -15.49
N ASP A 113 10.68 -16.21 -14.94
CA ASP A 113 10.82 -17.47 -15.66
C ASP A 113 11.30 -17.37 -17.13
N LYS A 114 11.87 -16.23 -17.55
CA LYS A 114 12.77 -16.15 -18.73
C LYS A 114 14.16 -16.72 -18.45
N GLN A 115 14.37 -17.27 -17.25
CA GLN A 115 15.59 -18.03 -16.90
C GLN A 115 15.34 -19.53 -16.64
N GLN A 116 14.17 -20.07 -16.97
CA GLN A 116 14.01 -21.53 -17.05
C GLN A 116 14.41 -22.04 -18.45
N GLY A 117 15.70 -22.34 -18.59
CA GLY A 117 16.16 -23.52 -19.33
C GLY A 117 16.11 -23.48 -20.86
N SER A 118 17.00 -22.71 -21.49
CA SER A 118 17.74 -23.29 -22.63
C SER A 118 18.63 -24.43 -22.09
N VAL A 119 18.02 -25.55 -21.73
CA VAL A 119 18.75 -26.82 -21.68
C VAL A 119 18.91 -27.25 -23.13
N MET A 120 20.08 -26.95 -23.67
CA MET A 120 20.58 -27.50 -24.93
C MET A 120 20.46 -29.02 -24.87
N SER A 121 19.48 -29.61 -25.57
CA SER A 121 19.61 -31.00 -26.00
C SER A 121 20.51 -30.97 -27.23
N TRP A 122 21.82 -31.13 -27.00
CA TRP A 122 22.73 -31.54 -28.07
C TRP A 122 22.53 -33.03 -28.33
N SER A 123 22.34 -33.31 -29.63
CA SER A 123 22.80 -34.47 -30.42
C SER A 123 22.63 -35.88 -29.86
#